data_AF-D5BA79-F1
#
_entry.id   AF-D5BA79-F1
#
_cell.length_a   1.000
_cell.length_b   1.000
_cell.length_c   1.000
_cell.angle_alpha   90.00
_cell.angle_beta   90.00
_cell.angle_gamma   90.00
#
_symmetry.space_group_name_H-M   'P 1'
#
loop_
_entity.id
_entity.type
_entity.pdbx_description
1 polymer ?
#
loop_
_entity_poly.entity_id
_entity_poly.type
_entity_poly.pdbx_seq_one_letter_code
_entity_poly.pdbx_strand_id
1 'polypeptide(L)'
;MNYIKLLNSAFSAFYFDDRLNPTHISLYMALFQEWNSSRFADEFFVNRRDLMRAAKIGSKSTYHRCVTDLDSWNYLTYFPSNNPYKGSKIKMSIIRTSDEPAMGHYDPKLEQLAEQYHPIRELVVNQHRPTSGQALVSTINNNKQVNNTKQPKDKQAVLDFFIEKNYDADEGKKFFDHYQTNNWKTSDGKPIRDWQALAKNWMDRTELFDQKNKPSKKQASHPDSYRDEDNLRTTKTKDYGQPL
;
A
#
# COMPACT_ATOMS: atom_id res chain seq x y z
N MET A 1 -21.42 -28.41 -9.63
CA MET A 1 -20.83 -27.06 -9.74
C MET A 1 -19.46 -27.18 -10.37
N ASN A 2 -19.15 -26.43 -11.43
CA ASN A 2 -17.83 -26.43 -12.06
C ASN A 2 -17.00 -25.27 -11.46
N TYR A 3 -16.01 -25.60 -10.64
CA TYR A 3 -15.22 -24.59 -9.91
C TYR A 3 -14.46 -23.66 -10.86
N ILE A 4 -13.95 -24.17 -11.99
CA ILE A 4 -13.16 -23.41 -12.97
C ILE A 4 -14.05 -22.34 -13.61
N LYS A 5 -15.26 -22.73 -14.02
CA LYS A 5 -16.22 -21.79 -14.61
C LYS A 5 -16.62 -20.68 -13.65
N LEU A 6 -16.85 -21.03 -12.38
CA LEU A 6 -17.25 -20.07 -11.36
C LEU A 6 -16.11 -19.09 -11.04
N LEU A 7 -14.88 -19.61 -10.94
CA LEU A 7 -13.70 -18.78 -10.71
C LEU A 7 -13.41 -17.86 -11.89
N ASN A 8 -13.51 -18.35 -13.13
CA ASN A 8 -13.33 -17.53 -14.33
C ASN A 8 -14.39 -16.42 -14.42
N SER A 9 -15.65 -16.74 -14.06
CA SER A 9 -16.73 -15.75 -14.02
C SER A 9 -16.44 -14.67 -12.97
N ALA A 10 -15.91 -15.05 -11.80
CA ALA A 10 -15.48 -14.10 -10.78
C ALA A 10 -14.30 -13.23 -11.27
N PHE A 11 -13.29 -13.80 -11.93
CA PHE A 11 -12.16 -13.03 -12.46
C PHE A 11 -12.59 -12.04 -13.55
N SER A 12 -13.52 -12.42 -14.42
CA SER A 12 -14.11 -11.50 -15.39
C SER A 12 -14.80 -10.33 -14.67
N ALA A 13 -15.60 -10.61 -13.64
CA ALA A 13 -16.22 -9.55 -12.84
C ALA A 13 -15.18 -8.66 -12.13
N PHE A 14 -14.06 -9.23 -11.66
CA PHE A 14 -13.00 -8.45 -11.02
C PHE A 14 -12.26 -7.54 -11.99
N TYR A 15 -12.08 -7.99 -13.22
CA TYR A 15 -11.38 -7.23 -14.25
C TYR A 15 -12.12 -5.94 -14.65
N PHE A 16 -13.45 -5.95 -14.57
CA PHE A 16 -14.29 -4.80 -14.88
C PHE A 16 -14.65 -3.91 -13.68
N ASP A 17 -14.35 -4.34 -12.46
CA ASP A 17 -14.67 -3.60 -11.25
C ASP A 17 -13.42 -2.92 -10.67
N ASP A 18 -13.26 -1.64 -11.01
CA ASP A 18 -12.14 -0.80 -10.54
C ASP A 18 -12.16 -0.54 -9.02
N ARG A 19 -13.25 -0.88 -8.31
CA ARG A 19 -13.33 -0.72 -6.85
C ARG A 19 -12.50 -1.78 -6.12
N LEU A 20 -12.15 -2.89 -6.77
CA LEU A 20 -11.43 -4.01 -6.18
C LEU A 20 -9.92 -3.78 -6.10
N ASN A 21 -9.42 -3.66 -4.87
CA ASN A 21 -8.00 -3.70 -4.54
C ASN A 21 -7.46 -5.15 -4.58
N PRO A 22 -6.13 -5.34 -4.72
CA PRO A 22 -5.50 -6.66 -4.60
C PRO A 22 -5.81 -7.40 -3.29
N THR A 23 -6.04 -6.67 -2.19
CA THR A 23 -6.43 -7.26 -0.90
C THR A 23 -7.83 -7.86 -0.94
N HIS A 24 -8.77 -7.26 -1.68
CA HIS A 24 -10.10 -7.83 -1.88
C HIS A 24 -10.02 -9.13 -2.67
N ILE A 25 -9.26 -9.12 -3.77
CA ILE A 25 -9.04 -10.30 -4.60
C ILE A 25 -8.40 -11.42 -3.77
N SER A 26 -7.37 -11.11 -2.98
CA SER A 26 -6.72 -12.12 -2.13
C SER A 26 -7.66 -12.68 -1.06
N LEU A 27 -8.49 -11.85 -0.44
CA LEU A 27 -9.49 -12.29 0.53
C LEU A 27 -10.57 -13.16 -0.12
N TYR A 28 -11.10 -12.73 -1.27
CA TYR A 28 -12.06 -13.50 -2.05
C TYR A 28 -11.49 -14.87 -2.43
N MET A 29 -10.24 -14.93 -2.89
CA MET A 29 -9.60 -16.20 -3.26
C MET A 29 -9.46 -17.14 -2.06
N ALA A 30 -9.09 -16.62 -0.89
CA ALA A 30 -9.03 -17.41 0.33
C ALA A 30 -10.42 -17.96 0.72
N LEU A 31 -11.46 -17.14 0.60
CA LEU A 31 -12.85 -17.53 0.84
C LEU A 31 -13.35 -18.57 -0.16
N PHE A 32 -13.02 -18.39 -1.43
CA PHE A 32 -13.38 -19.32 -2.50
C PHE A 32 -12.74 -20.69 -2.29
N GLN A 33 -11.49 -20.73 -1.81
CA GLN A 33 -10.81 -21.98 -1.45
C GLN A 33 -11.50 -22.69 -0.27
N GLU A 34 -11.89 -21.95 0.77
CA GLU A 34 -12.67 -22.50 1.89
C GLU A 34 -14.05 -23.00 1.45
N TRP A 35 -14.71 -22.27 0.55
CA TRP A 35 -15.99 -22.66 -0.01
C TRP A 35 -15.89 -23.96 -0.83
N ASN A 36 -14.83 -24.10 -1.62
CA ASN A 36 -14.51 -25.32 -2.36
C ASN A 36 -14.23 -26.51 -1.40
N SER A 37 -13.47 -26.28 -0.33
CA SER A 37 -13.23 -27.28 0.74
C SER A 37 -14.54 -27.68 1.44
N SER A 38 -15.46 -26.74 1.58
CA SER A 38 -16.81 -26.94 2.14
C SER A 38 -17.81 -27.51 1.14
N ARG A 39 -17.35 -28.04 -0.01
CA ARG A 39 -18.18 -28.65 -1.06
C ARG A 39 -19.26 -27.71 -1.64
N PHE A 40 -18.97 -26.42 -1.69
CA PHE A 40 -19.90 -25.38 -2.15
C PHE A 40 -21.20 -25.31 -1.35
N ALA A 41 -21.11 -25.45 -0.03
CA ALA A 41 -22.25 -25.25 0.88
C ALA A 41 -22.90 -23.87 0.70
N ASP A 42 -24.20 -23.76 0.92
CA ASP A 42 -24.94 -22.49 0.81
C ASP A 42 -24.43 -21.44 1.81
N GLU A 43 -24.08 -21.89 3.02
CA GLU A 43 -23.39 -21.10 4.04
C GLU A 43 -22.27 -21.94 4.66
N PHE A 44 -21.16 -21.30 5.00
CA PHE A 44 -20.06 -21.95 5.72
C PHE A 44 -19.46 -21.05 6.79
N PHE A 45 -18.87 -21.67 7.81
CA PHE A 45 -18.20 -20.96 8.89
C PHE A 45 -16.74 -20.69 8.53
N VAL A 46 -16.28 -19.49 8.84
CA VAL A 46 -14.89 -19.08 8.63
C VAL A 46 -14.22 -18.65 9.92
N ASN A 47 -12.96 -19.07 10.07
CA ASN A 47 -12.09 -18.56 11.12
C ASN A 47 -11.32 -17.35 10.59
N ARG A 48 -11.54 -16.17 11.19
CA ARG A 48 -10.85 -14.93 10.82
C ARG A 48 -9.33 -15.10 10.80
N ARG A 49 -8.75 -15.80 11.79
CA ARG A 49 -7.28 -15.94 11.91
C ARG A 49 -6.70 -16.69 10.71
N ASP A 50 -7.34 -17.77 10.32
CA ASP A 50 -6.87 -18.63 9.24
C ASP A 50 -7.11 -17.96 7.89
N LEU A 51 -8.26 -17.29 7.73
CA LEU A 51 -8.59 -16.54 6.53
C LEU A 51 -7.65 -15.34 6.30
N MET A 52 -7.33 -14.59 7.35
CA MET A 52 -6.31 -13.53 7.29
C MET A 52 -4.94 -14.08 6.86
N ARG A 53 -4.55 -15.25 7.39
CA ARG A 53 -3.28 -15.91 7.03
C ARG A 53 -3.27 -16.36 5.57
N ALA A 54 -4.36 -16.95 5.08
CA ALA A 54 -4.51 -17.40 3.71
C ALA A 54 -4.50 -16.20 2.73
N ALA A 55 -5.25 -15.15 3.05
CA ALA A 55 -5.35 -13.91 2.27
C ALA A 55 -4.14 -12.96 2.43
N LYS A 56 -3.11 -13.36 3.19
CA LYS A 56 -1.92 -12.52 3.48
C LYS A 56 -2.25 -11.15 4.08
N ILE A 57 -3.35 -11.05 4.84
CA ILE A 57 -3.76 -9.82 5.52
C ILE A 57 -3.21 -9.83 6.95
N GLY A 58 -2.34 -8.87 7.27
CA GLY A 58 -1.79 -8.70 8.63
C GLY A 58 -2.67 -7.90 9.58
N SER A 59 -3.50 -7.00 9.05
CA SER A 59 -4.30 -6.06 9.87
C SER A 59 -5.76 -6.48 9.99
N LYS A 60 -6.28 -6.49 11.22
CA LYS A 60 -7.70 -6.75 11.50
C LYS A 60 -8.61 -5.70 10.86
N SER A 61 -8.21 -4.42 10.89
CA SER A 61 -9.03 -3.35 10.30
C SER A 61 -9.14 -3.51 8.79
N THR A 62 -8.05 -3.89 8.12
CA THR A 62 -8.05 -4.18 6.68
C THR A 62 -8.94 -5.37 6.35
N TYR A 63 -8.86 -6.45 7.13
CA TYR A 63 -9.76 -7.60 6.97
C TYR A 63 -11.24 -7.20 7.06
N HIS A 64 -11.60 -6.47 8.13
CA HIS A 64 -12.99 -6.07 8.36
C HIS A 64 -13.51 -5.11 7.30
N ARG A 65 -12.68 -4.17 6.84
CA ARG A 65 -13.03 -3.31 5.71
C ARG A 65 -13.26 -4.16 4.46
N CYS A 66 -12.30 -5.00 4.09
CA CYS A 66 -12.38 -5.78 2.85
C CYS A 66 -13.54 -6.77 2.81
N VAL A 67 -13.88 -7.44 3.92
CA VAL A 67 -15.04 -8.34 3.94
C VAL A 67 -16.36 -7.57 3.86
N THR A 68 -16.43 -6.37 4.45
CA THR A 68 -17.63 -5.51 4.38
C THR A 68 -17.78 -4.92 2.98
N ASP A 69 -16.68 -4.53 2.34
CA ASP A 69 -16.67 -4.02 0.96
C ASP A 69 -17.18 -5.11 0.00
N LEU A 70 -16.66 -6.34 0.10
CA LEU A 70 -17.10 -7.48 -0.70
C LEU A 70 -18.59 -7.85 -0.47
N ASP A 71 -19.07 -7.71 0.76
CA ASP A 71 -20.50 -7.86 1.11
C ASP A 71 -21.35 -6.77 0.43
N SER A 72 -20.93 -5.51 0.54
CA SER A 72 -21.63 -4.36 -0.05
C SER A 72 -21.68 -4.40 -1.58
N TRP A 73 -20.71 -5.06 -2.23
CA TRP A 73 -20.64 -5.23 -3.68
C TRP A 73 -21.29 -6.53 -4.16
N ASN A 74 -21.98 -7.27 -3.27
CA ASN A 74 -22.68 -8.51 -3.56
C ASN A 74 -21.76 -9.63 -4.10
N TYR A 75 -20.46 -9.60 -3.81
CA TYR A 75 -19.57 -10.74 -4.10
C TYR A 75 -19.76 -11.90 -3.12
N LEU A 76 -20.21 -11.58 -1.91
CA LEU A 76 -20.57 -12.52 -0.86
C LEU A 76 -21.64 -11.90 0.05
N THR A 77 -22.17 -12.69 0.98
CA THR A 77 -22.95 -12.21 2.12
C THR A 77 -22.21 -12.54 3.41
N TYR A 78 -21.92 -11.52 4.22
CA TYR A 78 -21.16 -11.66 5.46
C TYR A 78 -22.06 -11.62 6.70
N PHE A 79 -22.02 -12.69 7.50
CA PHE A 79 -22.72 -12.79 8.77
C PHE A 79 -21.71 -12.73 9.94
N PRO A 80 -21.47 -11.53 10.51
CA PRO A 80 -20.51 -11.37 11.60
C PRO A 80 -20.93 -12.17 12.83
N SER A 81 -19.95 -12.72 13.53
CA SER A 81 -20.14 -13.40 14.81
C SER A 81 -19.13 -12.85 15.81
N ASN A 82 -19.63 -12.51 17.01
CA ASN A 82 -18.80 -12.07 18.13
C ASN A 82 -18.33 -13.24 19.00
N ASN A 83 -18.73 -14.48 18.67
CA ASN A 83 -18.38 -15.66 19.45
C ASN A 83 -17.03 -16.24 18.98
N PRO A 84 -16.00 -16.32 19.84
CA PRO A 84 -14.69 -16.89 19.47
C PRO A 84 -14.75 -18.36 19.01
N TYR A 85 -15.77 -19.12 19.45
CA TYR A 85 -15.95 -20.54 19.15
C TYR A 85 -16.89 -20.80 17.97
N LYS A 86 -17.70 -19.82 17.58
CA LYS A 86 -18.56 -19.88 16.38
C LYS A 86 -18.07 -18.80 15.43
N GLY A 87 -17.18 -19.17 14.51
CA GLY A 87 -16.63 -18.26 13.49
C GLY A 87 -17.71 -17.49 12.73
N SER A 88 -17.32 -16.45 11.99
CA SER A 88 -18.29 -15.74 11.14
C SER A 88 -18.85 -16.67 10.07
N LYS A 89 -20.09 -16.46 9.64
CA LYS A 89 -20.65 -17.21 8.51
C LYS A 89 -20.55 -16.40 7.24
N ILE A 90 -20.31 -17.08 6.13
CA ILE A 90 -20.24 -16.48 4.80
C ILE A 90 -21.06 -17.33 3.83
N LYS A 91 -21.74 -16.63 2.93
CA LYS A 91 -22.38 -17.19 1.74
C LYS A 91 -21.76 -16.55 0.52
N MET A 92 -21.23 -17.34 -0.40
CA MET A 92 -20.61 -16.81 -1.62
C MET A 92 -21.69 -16.53 -2.67
N SER A 93 -21.58 -15.42 -3.39
CA SER A 93 -22.49 -15.12 -4.49
C SER A 93 -22.06 -15.90 -5.74
N ILE A 94 -23.01 -16.61 -6.36
CA ILE A 94 -22.78 -17.24 -7.66
C ILE A 94 -22.91 -16.18 -8.74
N ILE A 95 -21.78 -15.71 -9.26
CA ILE A 95 -21.74 -14.84 -10.43
C ILE A 95 -22.08 -15.68 -11.65
N ARG A 96 -23.36 -15.73 -12.01
CA ARG A 96 -23.82 -16.41 -13.23
C ARG A 96 -23.51 -15.51 -14.42
N THR A 97 -22.60 -15.94 -15.27
CA THR A 97 -22.62 -15.53 -16.67
C THR A 97 -23.86 -16.20 -17.29
N SER A 98 -24.69 -15.44 -18.01
CA SER A 98 -25.88 -16.00 -18.65
C SER A 98 -25.49 -17.25 -19.43
N ASP A 99 -26.18 -18.36 -19.18
CA ASP A 99 -25.90 -19.65 -19.80
C ASP A 99 -26.01 -19.54 -21.33
N GLU A 100 -24.89 -19.29 -22.00
CA GLU A 100 -24.49 -19.87 -23.27
C GLU A 100 -22.96 -19.80 -23.40
N PRO A 101 -22.23 -20.92 -23.36
CA PRO A 101 -20.90 -20.97 -23.91
C PRO A 101 -21.04 -21.03 -25.44
N ALA A 102 -21.17 -19.88 -26.10
CA ALA A 102 -20.74 -19.77 -27.48
C ALA A 102 -19.24 -20.07 -27.47
N MET A 103 -18.91 -21.30 -27.85
CA MET A 103 -17.55 -21.84 -27.89
C MET A 103 -16.62 -20.85 -28.61
N GLY A 104 -15.75 -20.18 -27.84
CA GLY A 104 -14.60 -19.46 -28.40
C GLY A 104 -14.55 -17.94 -28.23
N HIS A 105 -15.57 -17.25 -27.72
CA HIS A 105 -15.43 -15.82 -27.44
C HIS A 105 -15.05 -15.56 -25.99
N TYR A 106 -13.73 -15.60 -25.73
CA TYR A 106 -13.16 -14.89 -24.60
C TYR A 106 -13.39 -13.39 -24.81
N ASP A 107 -13.46 -12.63 -23.72
CA ASP A 107 -13.55 -11.17 -23.80
C ASP A 107 -12.35 -10.66 -24.64
N PRO A 108 -12.58 -9.93 -25.75
CA PRO A 108 -11.49 -9.52 -26.64
C PRO A 108 -10.41 -8.71 -25.92
N LYS A 109 -10.75 -8.04 -24.81
CA LYS A 109 -9.78 -7.31 -23.99
C LYS A 109 -8.90 -8.25 -23.15
N LEU A 110 -9.44 -9.37 -22.68
CA LEU A 110 -8.67 -10.40 -21.97
C LEU A 110 -7.81 -11.23 -22.93
N GLU A 111 -8.31 -11.48 -24.14
CA GLU A 111 -7.58 -12.20 -25.18
C GLU A 111 -6.37 -11.40 -25.67
N GLN A 112 -6.53 -10.11 -25.97
CA GLN A 112 -5.42 -9.22 -26.32
C GLN A 112 -4.33 -9.14 -25.23
N LEU A 113 -4.72 -9.13 -23.95
CA LEU A 113 -3.76 -9.15 -22.84
C LEU A 113 -3.03 -10.49 -22.72
N ALA A 114 -3.71 -11.60 -22.99
CA ALA A 114 -3.09 -12.93 -22.99
C ALA A 114 -2.11 -13.11 -24.16
N GLU A 115 -2.42 -12.58 -25.33
CA GLU A 115 -1.53 -12.58 -26.50
C GLU A 115 -0.26 -11.76 -26.27
N GLN A 116 -0.34 -10.65 -25.52
CA GLN A 116 0.84 -9.85 -25.17
C GLN A 116 1.82 -10.60 -24.25
N TYR A 117 1.38 -11.66 -23.57
CA TYR A 117 2.20 -12.45 -22.67
C TYR A 117 2.76 -13.69 -23.38
N HIS A 118 3.94 -13.57 -23.98
CA HIS A 118 4.72 -14.71 -24.45
C HIS A 118 5.80 -15.08 -23.40
N PRO A 119 5.62 -16.15 -22.61
CA PRO A 119 6.70 -16.66 -21.78
C PRO A 119 7.87 -17.04 -22.69
N ILE A 120 9.08 -16.58 -22.37
CA ILE A 120 10.31 -17.03 -23.03
C ILE A 120 10.38 -18.55 -22.88
N ARG A 121 10.05 -19.30 -23.94
CA ARG A 121 10.22 -20.75 -24.01
C ARG A 121 11.67 -21.05 -24.40
N GLU A 122 12.62 -20.68 -23.56
CA GLU A 122 13.97 -21.23 -23.71
C GLU A 122 13.95 -22.68 -23.23
N LEU A 123 14.16 -23.61 -24.16
CA LEU A 123 14.34 -25.02 -23.86
C LEU A 123 15.69 -25.13 -23.14
N VAL A 124 15.66 -25.22 -21.80
CA VAL A 124 16.88 -25.41 -21.01
C VAL A 124 17.40 -26.83 -21.24
N VAL A 125 18.14 -27.02 -22.33
CA VAL A 125 18.99 -28.20 -22.57
C VAL A 125 20.25 -27.99 -21.74
N ASN A 126 20.24 -28.46 -20.50
CA ASN A 126 21.47 -28.75 -19.77
C ASN A 126 21.22 -29.87 -18.76
N GLN A 127 21.37 -31.11 -19.25
CA GLN A 127 21.61 -32.28 -18.42
C GLN A 127 23.01 -32.17 -17.80
N HIS A 128 23.10 -31.61 -16.59
CA HIS A 128 24.23 -31.85 -15.70
C HIS A 128 23.68 -32.21 -14.33
N ARG A 129 23.86 -33.48 -13.96
CA ARG A 129 23.59 -34.03 -12.63
C ARG A 129 24.74 -33.62 -11.70
N PRO A 130 24.51 -32.82 -10.63
CA PRO A 130 25.54 -32.61 -9.63
C PRO A 130 25.44 -33.73 -8.59
N THR A 131 26.45 -34.59 -8.60
CA THR A 131 26.78 -35.46 -7.47
C THR A 131 27.30 -34.60 -6.32
N SER A 132 26.66 -34.69 -5.15
CA SER A 132 27.16 -34.19 -3.86
C SER A 132 27.73 -32.75 -3.84
N GLY A 133 26.84 -31.78 -3.71
CA GLY A 133 27.18 -30.43 -3.27
C GLY A 133 25.90 -29.75 -2.80
N GLN A 134 25.87 -29.28 -1.56
CA GLN A 134 24.72 -28.58 -1.00
C GLN A 134 24.32 -27.44 -1.94
N ALA A 135 23.10 -27.49 -2.46
CA ALA A 135 22.55 -26.42 -3.27
C ALA A 135 22.44 -25.16 -2.40
N LEU A 136 23.19 -24.11 -2.75
CA LEU A 136 22.96 -22.77 -2.25
C LEU A 136 21.62 -22.32 -2.81
N VAL A 137 20.55 -22.65 -2.09
CA VAL A 137 19.20 -22.15 -2.40
C VAL A 137 19.27 -20.64 -2.26
N SER A 138 18.96 -19.92 -3.34
CA SER A 138 18.54 -18.52 -3.22
C SER A 138 17.25 -18.55 -2.41
N THR A 139 17.37 -18.37 -1.10
CA THR A 139 16.26 -18.11 -0.21
C THR A 139 15.59 -16.86 -0.75
N ILE A 140 14.50 -17.04 -1.51
CA ILE A 140 13.60 -15.95 -1.87
C ILE A 140 12.95 -15.55 -0.55
N ASN A 141 13.66 -14.70 0.18
CA ASN A 141 13.17 -14.02 1.34
C ASN A 141 12.03 -13.14 0.86
N ASN A 142 10.81 -13.56 1.20
CA ASN A 142 9.71 -12.66 1.43
C ASN A 142 10.26 -11.44 2.18
N ASN A 143 10.27 -10.30 1.52
CA ASN A 143 10.66 -9.02 2.09
C ASN A 143 9.66 -8.65 3.19
N LYS A 144 9.80 -9.28 4.36
CA LYS A 144 9.62 -8.56 5.62
C LYS A 144 10.53 -7.35 5.45
N GLN A 145 9.95 -6.16 5.36
CA GLN A 145 10.67 -4.96 5.72
C GLN A 145 11.20 -5.20 7.13
N VAL A 146 12.43 -5.68 7.21
CA VAL A 146 13.25 -5.56 8.39
C VAL A 146 13.27 -4.06 8.62
N ASN A 147 12.78 -3.64 9.79
CA ASN A 147 12.87 -2.27 10.25
C ASN A 147 14.35 -1.94 10.44
N ASN A 148 15.07 -1.80 9.34
CA ASN A 148 16.35 -1.13 9.32
C ASN A 148 15.98 0.34 9.46
N THR A 149 16.10 0.87 10.67
CA THR A 149 16.25 2.32 10.89
C THR A 149 17.37 2.79 9.99
N LYS A 150 17.01 3.22 8.78
CA LYS A 150 17.93 3.89 7.88
C LYS A 150 18.09 5.28 8.48
N GLN A 151 18.98 5.41 9.44
CA GLN A 151 19.63 6.69 9.65
C GLN A 151 20.71 6.81 8.58
N PRO A 152 20.97 8.01 8.05
CA PRO A 152 22.11 8.20 7.16
C PRO A 152 23.38 7.78 7.91
N LYS A 153 24.19 6.92 7.29
CA LYS A 153 25.43 6.41 7.90
C LYS A 153 26.44 7.53 8.15
N ASP A 154 26.35 8.62 7.38
CA ASP A 154 27.20 9.80 7.47
C ASP A 154 26.51 11.02 6.83
N LYS A 155 26.93 12.24 7.18
CA LYS A 155 26.48 13.51 6.58
C LYS A 155 26.69 13.52 5.07
N GLN A 156 27.79 12.93 4.61
CA GLN A 156 28.14 12.85 3.19
C GLN A 156 27.07 12.10 2.38
N ALA A 157 26.49 11.03 2.93
CA ALA A 157 25.45 10.25 2.25
C ALA A 157 24.16 11.08 2.00
N VAL A 158 23.88 12.07 2.84
CA VAL A 158 22.77 12.99 2.64
C VAL A 158 23.09 14.00 1.54
N LEU A 159 24.30 14.56 1.55
CA LEU A 159 24.73 15.52 0.53
C LEU A 159 24.75 14.87 -0.86
N ASP A 160 25.33 13.68 -0.97
CA ASP A 160 25.39 12.91 -2.23
C ASP A 160 23.97 12.61 -2.75
N PHE A 161 23.00 12.34 -1.87
CA PHE A 161 21.61 12.09 -2.25
C PHE A 161 20.91 13.34 -2.80
N PHE A 162 21.20 14.52 -2.25
CA PHE A 162 20.66 15.78 -2.77
C PHE A 162 21.27 16.12 -4.13
N ILE A 163 22.59 15.93 -4.29
CA ILE A 163 23.28 16.11 -5.57
C ILE A 163 22.75 15.11 -6.62
N GLU A 164 22.56 13.84 -6.27
CA GLU A 164 21.97 12.82 -7.17
C GLU A 164 20.57 13.21 -7.65
N LYS A 165 19.81 13.95 -6.85
CA LYS A 165 18.49 14.46 -7.21
C LYS A 165 18.53 15.81 -7.92
N ASN A 166 19.71 16.30 -8.31
CA ASN A 166 19.93 17.62 -8.90
C ASN A 166 19.45 18.78 -8.00
N TYR A 167 19.51 18.58 -6.68
CA TYR A 167 19.23 19.63 -5.69
C TYR A 167 20.52 20.24 -5.17
N ASP A 168 20.41 21.48 -4.70
CA ASP A 168 21.54 22.22 -4.16
C ASP A 168 22.11 21.55 -2.89
N ALA A 169 23.45 21.49 -2.80
CA ALA A 169 24.13 20.83 -1.70
C ALA A 169 23.90 21.54 -0.36
N ASP A 170 23.66 22.86 -0.37
CA ASP A 170 23.38 23.63 0.84
C ASP A 170 22.01 23.28 1.43
N GLU A 171 21.03 22.88 0.60
CA GLU A 171 19.75 22.35 1.09
C GLU A 171 19.91 20.98 1.76
N GLY A 172 20.78 20.12 1.22
CA GLY A 172 21.14 18.86 1.87
C GLY A 172 21.77 19.07 3.25
N LYS A 173 22.61 20.11 3.39
CA LYS A 173 23.21 20.51 4.66
C LYS A 173 22.15 20.99 5.66
N LYS A 174 21.23 21.87 5.24
CA LYS A 174 20.12 22.36 6.08
C LYS A 174 19.22 21.22 6.55
N PHE A 175 18.88 20.29 5.67
CA PHE A 175 18.12 19.10 6.00
C PHE A 175 18.81 18.26 7.09
N PHE A 176 20.10 17.97 6.92
CA PHE A 176 20.85 17.17 7.89
C PHE A 176 20.91 17.85 9.26
N ASP A 177 21.24 19.14 9.30
CA ASP A 177 21.38 19.88 10.55
C ASP A 177 20.02 19.95 11.29
N HIS A 178 18.90 20.14 10.57
CA HIS A 178 17.54 20.14 11.13
C HIS A 178 17.19 18.81 11.83
N TYR A 179 17.41 17.67 11.16
CA TYR A 179 17.07 16.36 11.72
C TYR A 179 18.09 15.86 12.74
N GLN A 180 19.34 16.34 12.69
CA GLN A 180 20.33 16.08 13.73
C GLN A 180 19.95 16.76 15.05
N THR A 181 19.53 18.03 15.04
CA THR A 181 19.03 18.71 16.24
C THR A 181 17.80 18.02 16.82
N ASN A 182 16.94 17.46 15.96
CA ASN A 182 15.73 16.72 16.35
C ASN A 182 16.00 15.24 16.68
N ASN A 183 17.26 14.84 16.88
CA ASN A 183 17.68 13.47 17.21
C ASN A 183 17.12 12.39 16.27
N TRP A 184 16.87 12.74 15.01
CA TRP A 184 16.25 11.85 14.01
C TRP A 184 14.94 11.21 14.48
N LYS A 185 14.10 11.97 15.19
CA LYS A 185 12.77 11.54 15.66
C LYS A 185 11.65 12.36 15.00
N THR A 186 10.49 11.73 14.82
CA THR A 186 9.23 12.40 14.46
C THR A 186 8.69 13.17 15.66
N SER A 187 7.77 14.12 15.46
CA SER A 187 7.05 14.86 16.52
C SER A 187 6.52 13.97 17.64
N ASP A 188 6.11 12.75 17.29
CA ASP A 188 5.57 11.74 18.21
C ASP A 188 6.66 10.98 18.99
N GLY A 189 7.93 11.40 18.90
CA GLY A 189 9.08 10.81 19.60
C GLY A 189 9.61 9.51 19.01
N LYS A 190 9.02 9.00 17.92
CA LYS A 190 9.44 7.75 17.25
C LYS A 190 10.65 8.00 16.34
N PRO A 191 11.59 7.04 16.21
CA PRO A 191 12.72 7.18 15.31
C PRO A 191 12.27 7.17 13.85
N ILE A 192 12.92 8.01 13.04
CA ILE A 192 12.70 8.08 11.59
C ILE A 192 13.12 6.75 10.96
N ARG A 193 12.20 6.16 10.19
CA ARG A 193 12.43 4.86 9.51
C ARG A 193 13.05 5.02 8.14
N ASP A 194 12.70 6.09 7.42
CA ASP A 194 13.17 6.36 6.06
C ASP A 194 13.51 7.85 5.90
N TRP A 195 14.79 8.17 6.07
CA TRP A 195 15.28 9.53 5.89
C TRP A 195 15.24 10.01 4.44
N GLN A 196 15.33 9.10 3.46
CA GLN A 196 15.29 9.45 2.04
C GLN A 196 13.89 9.94 1.64
N ALA A 197 12.84 9.35 2.22
CA ALA A 197 11.47 9.83 2.05
C ALA A 197 11.26 11.24 2.63
N LEU A 198 11.87 11.53 3.79
CA LEU A 198 11.84 12.87 4.37
C LEU A 198 12.64 13.89 3.55
N ALA A 199 13.78 13.49 3.01
CA ALA A 199 14.59 14.32 2.12
C ALA A 199 13.80 14.69 0.85
N LYS A 200 13.08 13.75 0.24
CA LYS A 200 12.17 14.05 -0.88
C LYS A 200 11.07 15.04 -0.48
N ASN A 201 10.44 14.86 0.68
CA ASN A 201 9.42 15.81 1.14
C ASN A 201 10.01 17.21 1.42
N TRP A 202 11.25 17.27 1.91
CA TRP A 202 11.98 18.53 2.10
C TRP A 202 12.17 19.25 0.76
N MET A 203 12.67 18.53 -0.25
CA MET A 203 12.83 19.00 -1.63
C MET A 203 11.50 19.53 -2.20
N ASP A 204 10.43 18.75 -2.12
CA ASP A 204 9.09 19.15 -2.59
C ASP A 204 8.60 20.45 -1.90
N ARG A 205 8.88 20.60 -0.59
CA ARG A 205 8.51 21.82 0.16
C ARG A 205 9.34 23.01 -0.27
N THR A 206 10.64 22.86 -0.48
CA THR A 206 11.51 23.95 -0.96
C THR A 206 11.07 24.43 -2.34
N GLU A 207 10.74 23.52 -3.27
CA GLU A 207 10.20 23.87 -4.59
C GLU A 207 8.87 24.64 -4.51
N LEU A 208 7.98 24.26 -3.58
CA LEU A 208 6.71 24.96 -3.37
C LEU A 208 6.91 26.39 -2.82
N PHE A 209 7.94 26.63 -2.00
CA PHE A 209 8.29 27.97 -1.53
C PHE A 209 8.97 28.80 -2.62
N ASP A 210 9.84 28.20 -3.44
CA ASP A 210 10.49 28.88 -4.57
C ASP A 210 9.48 29.24 -5.68
N GLN A 211 8.48 28.40 -5.93
CA GLN A 211 7.39 28.72 -6.87
C GLN A 211 6.49 29.86 -6.37
N LYS A 212 6.26 29.97 -5.05
CA LYS A 212 5.52 31.11 -4.46
C LYS A 212 6.33 32.41 -4.46
N ASN A 213 7.65 32.33 -4.43
CA ASN A 213 8.54 33.49 -4.38
C ASN A 213 8.99 34.03 -5.75
N LYS A 214 8.43 33.53 -6.87
CA LYS A 214 8.65 34.18 -8.18
C LYS A 214 8.08 35.60 -8.16
N PRO A 215 8.90 36.66 -8.32
CA PRO A 215 8.41 38.02 -8.30
C PRO A 215 7.60 38.27 -9.58
N SER A 216 6.28 38.38 -9.43
CA SER A 216 5.44 38.97 -10.46
C SER A 216 5.84 40.44 -10.63
N LYS A 217 6.38 40.80 -11.79
CA LYS A 217 6.67 42.19 -12.15
C LYS A 217 5.36 42.99 -12.17
N LYS A 218 5.10 43.78 -11.13
CA LYS A 218 4.31 45.03 -11.21
C LYS A 218 4.98 46.12 -10.36
N GLN A 219 5.08 47.29 -10.96
CA GLN A 219 5.84 48.47 -10.51
C GLN A 219 5.18 49.20 -9.33
N ALA A 220 6.04 49.84 -8.52
CA ALA A 220 5.87 51.03 -7.67
C ALA A 220 4.77 50.98 -6.58
N SER A 221 4.97 51.37 -5.31
CA SER A 221 5.86 52.38 -4.73
C SER A 221 5.92 52.29 -3.19
N HIS A 222 7.10 52.60 -2.66
CA HIS A 222 7.44 53.13 -1.32
C HIS A 222 7.57 52.22 -0.08
N PRO A 223 8.55 52.52 0.81
CA PRO A 223 9.10 51.58 1.78
C PRO A 223 8.67 51.92 3.22
N ASP A 224 8.26 50.94 4.02
CA ASP A 224 8.63 50.94 5.45
C ASP A 224 8.37 49.63 6.18
N SER A 225 9.34 49.32 7.05
CA SER A 225 9.31 48.42 8.20
C SER A 225 9.20 46.89 8.02
N TYR A 226 10.27 46.24 8.47
CA TYR A 226 10.33 44.97 9.19
C TYR A 226 9.00 44.50 9.82
N ARG A 227 8.65 43.23 9.61
CA ARG A 227 8.20 42.33 10.69
C ARG A 227 8.09 40.87 10.24
N ASP A 228 8.79 40.03 10.98
CA ASP A 228 8.55 38.60 11.13
C ASP A 228 7.07 38.34 11.48
N GLU A 229 6.39 37.43 10.75
CA GLU A 229 5.11 36.87 11.20
C GLU A 229 5.23 35.36 11.41
N ASP A 230 5.58 35.08 12.65
CA ASP A 230 5.37 33.86 13.42
C ASP A 230 3.85 33.54 13.48
N ASN A 231 3.45 32.36 13.01
CA ASN A 231 2.04 31.96 12.84
C ASN A 231 1.43 31.35 14.12
N LEU A 232 1.67 31.96 15.28
CA LEU A 232 1.05 31.57 16.55
C LEU A 232 0.10 32.66 17.04
N ARG A 233 -1.15 32.60 16.60
CA ARG A 233 -2.24 33.36 17.25
C ARG A 233 -2.70 32.62 18.50
N THR A 234 -2.28 33.08 19.66
CA THR A 234 -2.97 32.80 20.93
C THR A 234 -3.54 34.12 21.47
N THR A 235 -4.85 34.17 21.69
CA THR A 235 -5.53 35.32 22.32
C THR A 235 -6.15 34.90 23.64
N LYS A 236 -5.32 34.77 24.69
CA LYS A 236 -5.81 34.76 26.08
C LYS A 236 -4.77 35.41 27.00
N THR A 237 -4.79 36.73 27.07
CA THR A 237 -4.23 37.50 28.18
C THR A 237 -5.25 37.44 29.32
N LYS A 238 -4.96 36.63 30.35
CA LYS A 238 -5.65 36.72 31.64
C LYS A 238 -4.74 37.48 32.60
N ASP A 239 -5.17 38.67 32.99
CA ASP A 239 -4.55 39.49 34.01
C ASP A 239 -5.02 38.99 35.40
N TYR A 240 -4.08 38.48 36.19
CA TYR A 240 -4.32 37.94 37.54
C TYR A 240 -3.99 38.99 38.64
N GLY A 241 -4.00 40.28 38.29
CA GLY A 241 -3.57 41.38 39.16
C GLY A 241 -4.65 42.11 39.96
N GLN A 242 -5.90 41.62 40.10
CA GLN A 242 -6.92 42.31 40.90
C GLN A 242 -7.43 41.46 42.10
N PRO A 243 -7.33 41.97 43.35
CA PRO A 243 -8.00 41.41 44.54
C PRO A 243 -9.49 41.83 44.55
N LEU A 244 -10.45 41.13 45.16
CA LEU A 244 -10.49 40.06 46.18
C LEU A 244 -11.66 39.11 45.84
#